data_AF-A0A953CC60-F1
#
_entry.id   AF-A0A953CC60-F1
#
_cell.length_a   1.000
_cell.length_b   1.000
_cell.length_c   1.000
_cell.angle_alpha   90.00
_cell.angle_beta   90.00
_cell.angle_gamma   90.00
#
_symmetry.space_group_name_H-M   'P 1'
#
loop_
_entity.id
_entity.type
_entity.pdbx_description
1 polymer ?
#
loop_
_entity_poly.entity_id
_entity_poly.type
_entity_poly.pdbx_seq_one_letter_code
_entity_poly.pdbx_strand_id
1 'polypeptide(L)'
;MPTMELAGLPVINFGEPELELTPSELEAASGLTTEMQRVWRSRGQLQKEKRSHARYSLRETAVLLLAYEVTRWGIAPTEAIKIGKRYGPSIIQLALFNVEGTCEIHGERVHVETLRNMLTEDSAEYIFRILAQNEIDSPPRCLISSDRSVPQAEFEYPHQDEDSSVSLQIINLVNAGIQLAVRIGRPLVKVEIGQRESWSKDAVRRLAGGTGLEKRN
;
A
#
# COMPACT_ATOMS: atom_id res chain seq x y z
N MET A 1 -4.89 -15.39 -10.13
CA MET A 1 -5.62 -14.26 -9.52
C MET A 1 -6.32 -14.77 -8.27
N PRO A 2 -6.22 -14.06 -7.12
CA PRO A 2 -6.98 -14.42 -5.94
C PRO A 2 -8.47 -14.17 -6.20
N THR A 3 -9.28 -15.21 -6.08
CA THR A 3 -10.75 -15.13 -6.09
C THR A 3 -11.25 -15.22 -4.66
N MET A 4 -12.18 -14.36 -4.27
CA MET A 4 -12.84 -14.43 -2.96
C MET A 4 -14.34 -14.57 -3.16
N GLU A 5 -14.93 -15.51 -2.42
CA GLU A 5 -16.37 -15.61 -2.23
C GLU A 5 -16.73 -14.82 -0.98
N LEU A 6 -17.35 -13.65 -1.16
CA LEU A 6 -18.00 -12.92 -0.07
C LEU A 6 -19.47 -13.32 -0.06
N ALA A 7 -20.01 -13.62 1.13
CA ALA A 7 -21.39 -14.06 1.27
C ALA A 7 -22.35 -13.05 0.59
N GLY A 8 -23.11 -13.53 -0.41
CA GLY A 8 -24.06 -12.71 -1.15
C GLY A 8 -23.49 -11.92 -2.33
N LEU A 9 -22.21 -12.07 -2.67
CA LEU A 9 -21.60 -11.54 -3.89
C LEU A 9 -21.21 -12.69 -4.85
N PRO A 10 -21.35 -12.51 -6.18
CA PRO A 10 -20.74 -13.43 -7.13
C PRO A 10 -19.21 -13.34 -7.01
N VAL A 11 -18.51 -14.28 -7.65
CA VAL A 11 -17.03 -14.34 -7.64
C VAL A 11 -16.44 -12.96 -7.89
N ILE A 12 -15.65 -12.49 -6.91
CA ILE A 12 -14.95 -11.21 -7.00
C ILE A 12 -13.59 -11.48 -7.60
N ASN A 13 -13.37 -10.91 -8.77
CA ASN A 13 -12.06 -10.88 -9.39
C ASN A 13 -11.36 -9.62 -8.89
N PHE A 14 -10.44 -9.83 -7.96
CA PHE A 14 -9.41 -8.83 -7.71
C PHE A 14 -8.47 -8.90 -8.90
N GLY A 15 -8.67 -7.99 -9.86
CA GLY A 15 -7.72 -7.80 -10.94
C GLY A 15 -6.32 -7.67 -10.33
N GLU A 16 -5.31 -8.12 -11.06
CA GLU A 16 -3.95 -7.73 -10.67
C GLU A 16 -3.93 -6.20 -10.54
N PRO A 17 -3.27 -5.62 -9.53
CA PRO A 17 -3.10 -4.18 -9.46
C PRO A 17 -2.28 -3.75 -10.69
N GLU A 18 -2.96 -3.49 -11.81
CA GLU A 18 -2.40 -3.09 -13.12
C GLU A 18 -1.88 -1.65 -13.09
N LEU A 19 -1.84 -1.03 -11.91
CA LEU A 19 -1.20 0.26 -11.73
C LEU A 19 0.32 0.09 -11.92
N GLU A 20 0.74 0.27 -13.16
CA GLU A 20 2.13 0.40 -13.55
C GLU A 20 2.53 1.88 -13.57
N LEU A 21 3.58 2.23 -12.83
CA LEU A 21 4.17 3.56 -12.80
C LEU A 21 5.42 3.62 -13.68
N THR A 22 5.58 4.73 -14.40
CA THR A 22 6.83 5.14 -15.03
C THR A 22 7.88 5.51 -13.97
N PRO A 23 9.18 5.57 -14.32
CA PRO A 23 10.23 6.06 -13.41
C PRO A 23 9.93 7.43 -12.77
N SER A 24 9.35 8.37 -13.52
CA SER A 24 8.98 9.70 -13.04
C SER A 24 7.79 9.67 -12.10
N GLU A 25 6.78 8.84 -12.37
CA GLU A 25 5.66 8.64 -11.44
C GLU A 25 6.13 7.94 -10.16
N LEU A 26 7.03 6.97 -10.26
CA LEU A 26 7.67 6.35 -9.09
C LEU A 26 8.44 7.37 -8.27
N GLU A 27 9.22 8.25 -8.92
CA GLU A 27 9.95 9.34 -8.23
C GLU A 27 8.98 10.26 -7.49
N ALA A 28 7.90 10.68 -8.15
CA ALA A 28 6.87 11.51 -7.52
C ALA A 28 6.21 10.81 -6.33
N ALA A 29 5.89 9.52 -6.45
CA ALA A 29 5.24 8.75 -5.40
C ALA A 29 6.17 8.46 -4.20
N SER A 30 7.37 7.94 -4.48
CA SER A 30 8.29 7.39 -3.47
C SER A 30 9.36 8.38 -2.98
N GLY A 31 9.64 9.44 -3.72
CA GLY A 31 10.80 10.31 -3.49
C GLY A 31 12.14 9.74 -3.99
N LEU A 32 12.17 8.48 -4.45
CA LEU A 32 13.37 7.87 -5.00
C LEU A 32 13.65 8.42 -6.41
N THR A 33 14.64 9.31 -6.54
CA THR A 33 14.94 9.98 -7.81
C THR A 33 15.28 8.99 -8.91
N THR A 34 14.95 9.33 -10.15
CA THR A 34 15.28 8.52 -11.34
C THR A 34 16.78 8.22 -11.45
N GLU A 35 17.65 9.11 -10.99
CA GLU A 35 19.10 8.84 -10.87
C GLU A 35 19.40 7.76 -9.83
N MET A 36 18.84 7.87 -8.62
CA MET A 36 18.99 6.84 -7.59
C MET A 36 18.42 5.50 -8.03
N GLN A 37 17.29 5.49 -8.75
CA GLN A 37 16.73 4.27 -9.34
C GLN A 37 17.76 3.61 -10.29
N ARG A 38 18.45 4.39 -11.15
CA ARG A 38 19.51 3.86 -12.03
C ARG A 38 20.66 3.26 -11.23
N VAL A 39 21.12 3.96 -10.19
CA VAL A 39 22.21 3.49 -9.30
C VAL A 39 21.82 2.21 -8.57
N TRP A 40 20.62 2.13 -8.01
CA TRP A 40 20.17 0.93 -7.30
C TRP A 40 20.00 -0.24 -8.27
N ARG A 41 19.52 0.01 -9.48
CA ARG A 41 19.41 -1.01 -10.53
C ARG A 41 20.78 -1.52 -10.99
N SER A 42 21.77 -0.64 -11.19
CA SER A 42 23.13 -1.07 -11.58
C SER A 42 23.82 -1.88 -10.49
N ARG A 43 23.50 -1.63 -9.22
CA ARG A 43 23.95 -2.40 -8.04
C ARG A 43 23.14 -3.67 -7.78
N GLY A 44 22.16 -4.01 -8.63
CA GLY A 44 21.32 -5.20 -8.48
C GLY A 44 20.31 -5.13 -7.33
N GLN A 45 20.06 -3.94 -6.80
CA GLN A 45 19.09 -3.70 -5.73
C GLN A 45 17.67 -3.58 -6.29
N LEU A 46 17.52 -3.06 -7.51
CA LEU A 46 16.27 -3.13 -8.27
C LEU A 46 16.34 -4.24 -9.32
N GLN A 47 15.20 -4.86 -9.64
CA GLN A 47 15.14 -5.84 -10.73
C GLN A 47 15.57 -5.21 -12.06
N LYS A 48 16.30 -5.98 -12.87
CA LYS A 48 16.61 -5.58 -14.25
C LYS A 48 15.34 -5.64 -15.09
N GLU A 49 15.17 -4.66 -15.96
CA GLU A 49 14.01 -4.58 -16.83
C GLU A 49 14.04 -5.68 -17.89
N LYS A 50 12.93 -6.40 -18.03
CA LYS A 50 12.71 -7.33 -19.16
C LYS A 50 12.11 -6.61 -20.37
N ARG A 51 11.48 -5.46 -20.17
CA ARG A 51 10.79 -4.66 -21.20
C ARG A 51 11.67 -3.49 -21.64
N SER A 52 11.35 -2.91 -22.81
CA SER A 52 12.01 -1.71 -23.35
C SER A 52 11.87 -0.47 -22.46
N HIS A 53 10.88 -0.46 -21.55
CA HIS A 53 10.63 0.65 -20.64
C HIS A 53 10.38 0.13 -19.22
N ALA A 54 11.03 0.75 -18.25
CA ALA A 54 10.80 0.52 -16.84
C ALA A 54 9.33 0.78 -16.48
N ARG A 55 8.74 -0.18 -15.77
CA ARG A 55 7.42 -0.10 -15.17
C ARG A 55 7.49 -0.67 -13.78
N TYR A 56 6.84 0.00 -12.84
CA TYR A 56 6.81 -0.38 -11.43
C TYR A 56 5.38 -0.63 -11.01
N SER A 57 5.11 -1.81 -10.50
CA SER A 57 3.81 -2.09 -9.89
C SER A 57 3.58 -1.20 -8.66
N LEU A 58 2.31 -1.06 -8.25
CA LEU A 58 1.96 -0.43 -6.98
C LEU A 58 2.72 -1.05 -5.80
N ARG A 59 2.87 -2.39 -5.79
CA ARG A 59 3.59 -3.11 -4.75
C ARG A 59 5.06 -2.72 -4.72
N GLU A 60 5.73 -2.72 -5.85
CA GLU A 60 7.13 -2.26 -5.94
C GLU A 60 7.26 -0.79 -5.52
N THR A 61 6.29 0.05 -5.88
CA THR A 61 6.28 1.46 -5.48
C THR A 61 6.21 1.61 -3.96
N ALA A 62 5.31 0.89 -3.28
CA ALA A 62 5.21 0.92 -1.82
C ALA A 62 6.48 0.37 -1.13
N VAL A 63 7.07 -0.70 -1.69
CA VAL A 63 8.36 -1.24 -1.23
C VAL A 63 9.46 -0.19 -1.32
N LEU A 64 9.55 0.52 -2.46
CA LEU A 64 10.60 1.50 -2.71
C LEU A 64 10.40 2.79 -1.94
N LEU A 65 9.15 3.22 -1.73
CA LEU A 65 8.83 4.33 -0.83
C LEU A 65 9.39 4.06 0.57
N LEU A 66 9.07 2.89 1.13
CA LEU A 66 9.54 2.56 2.48
C LEU A 66 11.06 2.34 2.53
N ALA A 67 11.60 1.63 1.54
CA ALA A 67 13.04 1.40 1.47
C ALA A 67 13.79 2.74 1.39
N TYR A 68 13.32 3.70 0.57
CA TYR A 68 13.94 5.01 0.46
C TYR A 68 13.92 5.75 1.80
N GLU A 69 12.77 5.82 2.49
CA GLU A 69 12.69 6.47 3.81
C GLU A 69 13.66 5.82 4.82
N VAL A 70 13.74 4.49 4.85
CA VAL A 70 14.65 3.77 5.75
C VAL A 70 16.12 3.99 5.37
N THR A 71 16.47 4.13 4.09
CA THR A 71 17.85 4.45 3.70
C THR A 71 18.29 5.84 4.16
N ARG A 72 17.37 6.80 4.32
CA ARG A 72 17.67 8.13 4.86
C ARG A 72 18.11 8.09 6.32
N TRP A 73 17.87 6.98 7.00
CA TRP A 73 18.32 6.72 8.37
C TRP A 73 19.72 6.08 8.44
N GLY A 74 20.36 5.85 7.29
CA GLY A 74 21.67 5.21 7.19
C GLY A 74 21.63 3.69 7.03
N ILE A 75 20.44 3.10 6.89
CA ILE A 75 20.29 1.67 6.60
C ILE A 75 20.70 1.39 5.15
N ALA A 76 21.47 0.32 4.93
CA ALA A 76 21.91 -0.05 3.59
C ALA A 76 20.71 -0.41 2.68
N PRO A 77 20.72 -0.06 1.38
CA PRO A 77 19.56 -0.30 0.50
C PRO A 77 19.11 -1.76 0.43
N THR A 78 20.04 -2.72 0.52
CA THR A 78 19.71 -4.15 0.52
C THR A 78 18.82 -4.53 1.72
N GLU A 79 19.12 -4.04 2.92
CA GLU A 79 18.30 -4.26 4.11
C GLU A 79 17.00 -3.45 4.07
N ALA A 80 17.09 -2.20 3.61
CA ALA A 80 15.92 -1.34 3.44
C ALA A 80 14.88 -1.95 2.49
N ILE A 81 15.32 -2.64 1.42
CA ILE A 81 14.43 -3.36 0.51
C ILE A 81 13.76 -4.56 1.19
N LYS A 82 14.44 -5.27 2.10
CA LYS A 82 13.80 -6.36 2.86
C LYS A 82 12.68 -5.81 3.75
N ILE A 83 12.91 -4.69 4.42
CA ILE A 83 11.90 -3.98 5.22
C ILE A 83 10.75 -3.51 4.32
N GLY A 84 11.08 -2.90 3.18
CA GLY A 84 10.11 -2.50 2.17
C GLY A 84 9.24 -3.67 1.69
N LYS A 85 9.84 -4.83 1.39
CA LYS A 85 9.10 -6.05 0.99
C LYS A 85 8.17 -6.55 2.08
N ARG A 86 8.60 -6.47 3.34
CA ARG A 86 7.82 -6.91 4.50
C ARG A 86 6.62 -6.01 4.79
N TYR A 87 6.81 -4.69 4.78
CA TYR A 87 5.78 -3.73 5.24
C TYR A 87 5.17 -2.86 4.12
N GLY A 88 5.67 -2.93 2.89
CA GLY A 88 5.10 -2.25 1.73
C GLY A 88 3.63 -2.60 1.47
N PRO A 89 3.20 -3.86 1.58
CA PRO A 89 1.78 -4.21 1.53
C PRO A 89 0.93 -3.49 2.60
N SER A 90 1.47 -3.29 3.79
CA SER A 90 0.79 -2.52 4.86
C SER A 90 0.58 -1.07 4.47
N ILE A 91 1.52 -0.45 3.74
CA ILE A 91 1.34 0.92 3.19
C ILE A 91 0.17 0.96 2.22
N ILE A 92 0.02 -0.05 1.34
CA ILE A 92 -1.10 -0.12 0.40
C ILE A 92 -2.41 -0.32 1.15
N GLN A 93 -2.47 -1.24 2.12
CA GLN A 93 -3.66 -1.45 2.95
C GLN A 93 -4.07 -0.16 3.66
N LEU A 94 -3.10 0.56 4.26
CA LEU A 94 -3.35 1.83 4.94
C LEU A 94 -3.79 2.93 3.95
N ALA A 95 -3.25 2.96 2.73
CA ALA A 95 -3.69 3.87 1.69
C ALA A 95 -5.16 3.61 1.30
N LEU A 96 -5.53 2.34 1.09
CA LEU A 96 -6.89 1.93 0.78
C LEU A 96 -7.88 2.27 1.91
N PHE A 97 -7.45 2.08 3.16
CA PHE A 97 -8.28 2.34 4.32
C PHE A 97 -8.48 3.84 4.58
N ASN A 98 -7.44 4.66 4.44
CA ASN A 98 -7.45 6.06 4.89
C ASN A 98 -7.73 7.09 3.78
N VAL A 99 -7.69 6.71 2.50
CA VAL A 99 -7.86 7.66 1.39
C VAL A 99 -8.99 7.25 0.47
N GLU A 100 -9.94 8.16 0.32
CA GLU A 100 -11.05 8.02 -0.61
C GLU A 100 -10.60 7.98 -2.08
N GLY A 101 -11.31 7.22 -2.91
CA GLY A 101 -11.06 7.11 -4.35
C GLY A 101 -9.90 6.18 -4.73
N THR A 102 -9.27 5.52 -3.76
CA THR A 102 -8.17 4.57 -3.98
C THR A 102 -8.64 3.22 -4.52
N CYS A 103 -9.92 2.89 -4.37
CA CYS A 103 -10.54 1.69 -4.92
C CYS A 103 -11.60 2.06 -5.97
N GLU A 104 -11.47 1.47 -7.16
CA GLU A 104 -12.46 1.57 -8.24
C GLU A 104 -13.17 0.21 -8.39
N ILE A 105 -14.51 0.21 -8.33
CA ILE A 105 -15.30 -1.02 -8.40
C ILE A 105 -16.13 -1.00 -9.68
N HIS A 106 -16.06 -2.10 -10.42
CA HIS A 106 -16.84 -2.36 -11.62
C HIS A 106 -17.73 -3.58 -11.43
N GLY A 107 -19.00 -3.46 -11.81
CA GLY A 107 -19.95 -4.57 -11.73
C GLY A 107 -21.39 -4.10 -11.81
N GLU A 108 -22.33 -5.05 -11.73
CA GLU A 108 -23.75 -4.71 -11.62
C GLU A 108 -24.02 -3.87 -10.38
N ARG A 109 -24.93 -2.90 -10.50
CA ARG A 109 -25.20 -1.88 -9.46
C ARG A 109 -25.43 -2.49 -8.08
N VAL A 110 -26.20 -3.58 -7.99
CA VAL A 110 -26.50 -4.27 -6.73
C VAL A 110 -25.22 -4.80 -6.07
N HIS A 111 -24.32 -5.42 -6.83
CA HIS A 111 -23.07 -5.96 -6.30
C HIS A 111 -22.09 -4.86 -5.88
N VAL A 112 -22.03 -3.77 -6.65
CA VAL A 112 -21.22 -2.59 -6.30
C VAL A 112 -21.72 -1.97 -5.00
N GLU A 113 -23.03 -1.84 -4.81
CA GLU A 113 -23.63 -1.30 -3.59
C GLU A 113 -23.41 -2.24 -2.39
N THR A 114 -23.53 -3.55 -2.56
CA THR A 114 -23.21 -4.54 -1.52
C THR A 114 -21.73 -4.45 -1.10
N LEU A 115 -20.78 -4.49 -2.04
CA LEU A 115 -19.36 -4.40 -1.69
C LEU A 115 -19.02 -3.06 -1.03
N ARG A 116 -19.65 -1.96 -1.47
CA ARG A 116 -19.49 -0.66 -0.83
C ARG A 116 -19.89 -0.70 0.65
N ASN A 117 -21.03 -1.29 0.98
CA ASN A 117 -21.50 -1.36 2.37
C ASN A 117 -20.53 -2.19 3.23
N MET A 118 -20.03 -3.31 2.70
CA MET A 118 -19.01 -4.12 3.39
C MET A 118 -17.73 -3.33 3.69
N LEU A 119 -17.33 -2.44 2.77
CA LEU A 119 -16.15 -1.57 2.93
C LEU A 119 -16.36 -0.39 3.89
N THR A 120 -17.58 -0.18 4.38
CA THR A 120 -17.88 0.80 5.45
C THR A 120 -18.13 0.15 6.81
N GLU A 121 -18.21 -1.18 6.85
CA GLU A 121 -18.46 -1.98 8.05
C GLU A 121 -17.16 -2.56 8.63
N ASP A 122 -17.26 -3.32 9.73
CA ASP A 122 -16.13 -3.99 10.40
C ASP A 122 -15.32 -4.93 9.48
N SER A 123 -15.89 -5.32 8.32
CA SER A 123 -15.22 -6.16 7.33
C SER A 123 -14.23 -5.41 6.43
N ALA A 124 -14.20 -4.08 6.46
CA ALA A 124 -13.37 -3.27 5.57
C ALA A 124 -11.87 -3.60 5.69
N GLU A 125 -11.36 -3.76 6.92
CA GLU A 125 -9.95 -4.05 7.16
C GLU A 125 -9.53 -5.37 6.52
N TYR A 126 -10.36 -6.41 6.64
CA TYR A 126 -10.13 -7.72 6.04
C TYR A 126 -10.11 -7.64 4.50
N ILE A 127 -11.05 -6.91 3.90
CA ILE A 127 -11.11 -6.76 2.44
C ILE A 127 -9.88 -5.99 1.94
N PHE A 128 -9.52 -4.87 2.57
CA PHE A 128 -8.35 -4.09 2.17
C PHE A 128 -7.04 -4.85 2.36
N ARG A 129 -6.94 -5.72 3.37
CA ARG A 129 -5.80 -6.61 3.55
C ARG A 129 -5.61 -7.53 2.34
N ILE A 130 -6.70 -8.14 1.86
CA ILE A 130 -6.69 -9.01 0.68
C ILE A 130 -6.31 -8.21 -0.57
N LEU A 131 -6.91 -7.04 -0.78
CA LEU A 131 -6.61 -6.16 -1.91
C LEU A 131 -5.13 -5.73 -1.93
N ALA A 132 -4.58 -5.44 -0.76
CA ALA A 132 -3.17 -5.09 -0.61
C ALA A 132 -2.20 -6.28 -0.70
N GLN A 133 -2.72 -7.52 -0.72
CA GLN A 133 -1.95 -8.75 -0.58
C GLN A 133 -1.05 -8.70 0.66
N ASN A 134 -1.57 -8.17 1.76
CA ASN A 134 -0.84 -8.06 3.01
C ASN A 134 -1.06 -9.32 3.85
N GLU A 135 0.04 -10.00 4.21
CA GLU A 135 0.03 -11.20 5.05
C GLU A 135 -0.07 -10.86 6.55
N ILE A 136 0.10 -9.59 6.93
CA ILE A 136 -0.01 -9.13 8.31
C ILE A 136 -1.49 -8.80 8.60
N ASP A 137 -2.05 -9.46 9.61
CA ASP A 137 -3.47 -9.34 9.96
C ASP A 137 -3.88 -7.89 10.30
N SER A 138 -3.11 -7.23 11.16
CA SER A 138 -3.25 -5.80 11.48
C SER A 138 -1.98 -5.04 11.06
N PRO A 139 -2.06 -4.14 10.07
CA PRO A 139 -0.88 -3.44 9.57
C PRO A 139 -0.29 -2.56 10.69
N PRO A 140 1.04 -2.63 10.93
CA PRO A 140 1.66 -1.74 11.90
C PRO A 140 1.45 -0.28 11.48
N ARG A 141 1.19 0.60 12.45
CA ARG A 141 0.99 2.03 12.17
C ARG A 141 2.31 2.79 12.08
N CYS A 142 3.37 2.24 12.68
CA CYS A 142 4.70 2.82 12.63
C CYS A 142 5.81 1.76 12.61
N LEU A 143 6.98 2.18 12.13
CA LEU A 143 8.23 1.46 12.34
C LEU A 143 9.15 2.33 13.20
N ILE A 144 9.80 1.72 14.19
CA ILE A 144 10.67 2.40 15.14
C ILE A 144 12.08 1.83 15.01
N SER A 145 13.08 2.71 15.05
CA SER A 145 14.50 2.37 15.12
C SER A 145 15.12 3.14 16.28
N SER A 146 15.80 2.43 17.18
CA SER A 146 16.70 3.00 18.19
C SER A 146 18.13 2.97 17.68
N ASP A 147 18.85 4.09 17.77
CA ASP A 147 20.29 4.17 17.48
C ASP A 147 20.72 3.58 16.12
N ARG A 148 19.88 3.77 15.08
CA ARG A 148 20.08 3.27 13.71
C ARG A 148 20.06 1.75 13.58
N SER A 149 19.47 1.04 14.55
CA SER A 149 19.14 -0.38 14.42
C SER A 149 18.15 -0.61 13.29
N VAL A 150 18.01 -1.87 12.87
CA VAL A 150 17.02 -2.27 11.86
C VAL A 150 15.62 -1.92 12.37
N PRO A 151 14.84 -1.09 11.64
CA PRO A 151 13.49 -0.71 12.05
C PRO A 151 12.60 -1.92 12.34
N GLN A 152 11.93 -1.91 13.48
CA GLN A 152 10.98 -2.94 13.88
C GLN A 152 9.55 -2.39 13.86
N ALA A 153 8.60 -3.27 13.58
CA ALA A 153 7.20 -2.97 13.78
C ALA A 153 6.92 -3.10 15.28
N GLU A 154 6.82 -1.97 15.96
CA GLU A 154 6.43 -1.92 17.35
C GLU A 154 4.97 -1.51 17.46
N PHE A 155 4.23 -2.29 18.23
CA PHE A 155 2.88 -1.95 18.68
C PHE A 155 2.92 -1.21 20.03
N GLU A 156 4.03 -1.30 20.76
CA GLU A 156 4.25 -0.71 22.08
C GLU A 156 5.68 -0.14 22.17
N TYR A 157 5.83 1.01 22.84
CA TYR A 157 7.12 1.64 23.09
C TYR A 157 7.97 0.75 24.02
N PRO A 158 9.25 0.47 23.70
CA PRO A 158 10.10 -0.28 24.61
C PRO A 158 10.27 0.52 25.90
N HIS A 159 10.02 -0.12 27.04
CA HIS A 159 10.34 0.46 28.34
C HIS A 159 11.84 0.80 28.38
N GLN A 160 12.16 2.09 28.49
CA GLN A 160 13.53 2.57 28.60
C GLN A 160 13.92 2.64 30.08
N ASP A 161 15.10 2.11 30.41
CA ASP A 161 15.76 2.37 31.70
C ASP A 161 16.10 3.87 31.78
N GLU A 162 15.78 4.50 32.92
CA GLU A 162 15.81 5.96 33.15
C GLU A 162 17.19 6.61 32.92
N ASP A 163 18.27 5.83 32.86
CA ASP A 163 19.65 6.33 32.83
C ASP A 163 20.33 6.33 31.44
N SER A 164 19.60 6.01 30.35
CA SER A 164 20.19 6.01 28.99
C SER A 164 19.46 6.95 28.02
N SER A 165 20.21 7.83 27.35
CA SER A 165 19.66 8.65 26.25
C SER A 165 19.66 7.85 24.95
N VAL A 166 18.48 7.46 24.47
CA VAL A 166 18.31 6.74 23.19
C VAL A 166 17.78 7.69 22.13
N SER A 167 18.37 7.66 20.92
CA SER A 167 17.81 8.39 19.77
C SER A 167 16.81 7.50 19.03
N LEU A 168 15.57 7.98 18.89
CA LEU A 168 14.50 7.27 18.19
C LEU A 168 14.20 7.87 16.82
N GLN A 169 14.03 7.00 15.83
CA GLN A 169 13.54 7.34 14.50
C GLN A 169 12.24 6.59 14.24
N ILE A 170 11.21 7.31 13.78
CA ILE A 170 9.86 6.77 13.61
C ILE A 170 9.37 7.05 12.19
N ILE A 171 8.96 6.00 11.47
CA ILE A 171 8.21 6.10 10.21
C ILE A 171 6.74 5.88 10.54
N ASN A 172 5.91 6.89 10.28
CA ASN A 172 4.46 6.75 10.34
C ASN A 172 3.95 6.11 9.03
N LEU A 173 3.59 4.83 9.09
CA LEU A 173 3.12 4.06 7.93
C LEU A 173 1.73 4.51 7.46
N VAL A 174 0.90 5.06 8.34
CA VAL A 174 -0.41 5.64 7.97
C VAL A 174 -0.18 6.84 7.05
N ASN A 175 0.70 7.77 7.46
CA ASN A 175 1.05 8.93 6.65
C ASN A 175 1.72 8.51 5.34
N ALA A 176 2.59 7.49 5.35
CA ALA A 176 3.18 6.94 4.13
C ALA A 176 2.11 6.43 3.15
N GLY A 177 1.09 5.71 3.65
CA GLY A 177 -0.04 5.24 2.84
C GLY A 177 -0.87 6.39 2.25
N ILE A 178 -1.19 7.40 3.07
CA ILE A 178 -1.91 8.60 2.61
C ILE A 178 -1.13 9.32 1.51
N GLN A 179 0.16 9.57 1.74
CA GLN A 179 1.02 10.26 0.77
C GLN A 179 1.15 9.47 -0.53
N LEU A 180 1.26 8.14 -0.46
CA LEU A 180 1.29 7.28 -1.65
C LEU A 180 0.02 7.48 -2.51
N ALA A 181 -1.16 7.39 -1.89
CA ALA A 181 -2.43 7.59 -2.59
C ALA A 181 -2.56 9.00 -3.18
N VAL A 182 -2.27 10.03 -2.39
CA VAL A 182 -2.38 11.44 -2.81
C VAL A 182 -1.46 11.75 -3.98
N ARG A 183 -0.21 11.28 -3.94
CA ARG A 183 0.78 11.52 -4.99
C ARG A 183 0.47 10.77 -6.28
N ILE A 184 -0.10 9.57 -6.18
CA ILE A 184 -0.55 8.81 -7.35
C ILE A 184 -1.79 9.46 -7.97
N GLY A 185 -2.71 10.00 -7.16
CA GLY A 185 -3.83 10.81 -7.63
C GLY A 185 -4.86 10.06 -8.49
N ARG A 186 -4.85 8.72 -8.47
CA ARG A 186 -5.77 7.85 -9.20
C ARG A 186 -6.03 6.55 -8.41
N PRO A 187 -7.06 5.77 -8.75
CA PRO A 187 -7.32 4.50 -8.08
C PRO A 187 -6.09 3.60 -8.06
N LEU A 188 -5.80 3.05 -6.87
CA LEU A 188 -4.70 2.15 -6.61
C LEU A 188 -5.06 0.70 -7.00
N VAL A 189 -6.32 0.34 -6.78
CA VAL A 189 -6.84 -1.00 -7.06
C VAL A 189 -8.15 -0.92 -7.82
N LYS A 190 -8.34 -1.84 -8.77
CA LYS A 190 -9.59 -2.07 -9.49
C LYS A 190 -10.16 -3.41 -9.10
N VAL A 191 -11.44 -3.42 -8.72
CA VAL A 191 -12.18 -4.62 -8.34
C VAL A 191 -13.28 -4.86 -9.35
N GLU A 192 -13.32 -6.06 -9.93
CA GLU A 192 -14.31 -6.46 -10.91
C GLU A 192 -15.23 -7.53 -10.33
N ILE A 193 -16.54 -7.27 -10.30
CA ILE A 193 -17.55 -8.17 -9.74
C ILE A 193 -18.42 -8.73 -10.85
N GLY A 194 -18.50 -10.06 -10.94
CA GLY A 194 -19.24 -10.75 -12.00
C GLY A 194 -18.47 -10.82 -13.34
N GLN A 195 -19.15 -11.25 -14.40
CA GLN A 195 -18.57 -11.34 -15.74
C GLN A 195 -18.70 -10.01 -16.49
N ARG A 196 -17.62 -9.54 -17.12
CA ARG A 196 -17.60 -8.28 -17.90
C ARG A 196 -18.72 -8.19 -18.96
N GLU A 197 -19.16 -9.32 -19.49
CA GLU A 197 -20.21 -9.40 -20.52
C GLU A 197 -21.60 -8.98 -20.01
N SER A 198 -21.86 -8.99 -18.69
CA SER A 198 -23.16 -8.57 -18.12
C SER A 198 -23.24 -7.10 -17.70
N TRP A 199 -22.16 -6.33 -17.85
CA TRP A 199 -22.11 -4.96 -17.32
C TRP A 199 -22.83 -3.96 -18.22
N SER A 200 -23.78 -3.21 -17.65
CA SER A 200 -24.36 -2.04 -18.32
C SER A 200 -23.33 -0.89 -18.38
N LYS A 201 -23.45 0.03 -19.35
CA LYS A 201 -22.52 1.16 -19.52
C LYS A 201 -22.42 2.11 -18.30
N ASP A 202 -23.34 2.00 -17.33
CA ASP A 202 -23.39 2.82 -16.11
C ASP A 202 -22.71 2.16 -14.88
N ALA A 203 -21.92 1.09 -15.08
CA ALA A 203 -21.42 0.20 -14.02
C ALA A 203 -20.16 0.67 -13.25
N VAL A 204 -19.73 1.93 -13.39
CA VAL A 204 -18.49 2.42 -12.75
C VAL A 204 -18.80 3.27 -11.52
N ARG A 205 -18.32 2.87 -10.34
CA ARG A 205 -18.30 3.74 -9.15
C ARG A 205 -16.93 3.76 -8.49
N ARG A 206 -16.49 4.95 -8.12
CA ARG A 206 -15.33 5.17 -7.24
C ARG A 206 -15.82 5.25 -5.80
N LEU A 207 -15.13 4.59 -4.89
CA LEU A 207 -15.53 4.59 -3.49
C LEU A 207 -14.98 5.76 -2.71
N ALA A 208 -15.81 6.35 -1.86
CA ALA A 208 -15.36 7.14 -0.72
C ALA A 208 -14.72 6.18 0.31
N GLY A 209 -13.57 6.54 0.85
CA GLY A 209 -12.86 5.78 1.86
C GLY A 209 -13.65 5.76 3.17
N GLY A 210 -13.48 4.70 3.97
CA GLY A 210 -14.15 4.60 5.26
C GLY A 210 -13.75 5.76 6.16
N THR A 211 -14.68 6.64 6.50
CA THR A 211 -14.49 7.68 7.52
C THR A 211 -14.41 7.04 8.90
N GLY A 212 -13.34 6.28 9.16
CA GLY A 212 -13.02 5.64 10.44
C GLY A 212 -12.01 6.44 11.28
N LEU A 213 -11.74 7.70 10.92
CA LEU A 213 -11.08 8.66 11.81
C LEU A 213 -12.15 9.31 12.69
N GLU A 214 -12.74 8.51 13.58
CA GLU A 214 -13.30 9.08 14.80
C GLU A 214 -12.17 9.84 15.50
N LYS A 215 -12.41 11.12 15.76
CA LYS A 215 -11.58 11.96 16.61
C LYS A 215 -11.56 11.35 18.02
N ARG A 216 -10.65 10.40 18.27
CA ARG A 216 -10.27 10.06 19.64
C ARG A 216 -9.33 11.16 20.13
N ASN A 217 -9.94 12.12 20.84
CA ASN A 217 -9.23 13.05 21.72
C ASN A 217 -8.53 12.30 22.85
#